data_AF-A0A7J5CB35-F1
#
_entry.id   AF-A0A7J5CB35-F1
#
_cell.length_a   1.000
_cell.length_b   1.000
_cell.length_c   1.000
_cell.angle_alpha   90.00
_cell.angle_beta   90.00
_cell.angle_gamma   90.00
#
_symmetry.space_group_name_H-M   'P 1'
#
loop_
_entity.id
_entity.type
_entity.pdbx_description
1 polymer ?
#
loop_
_entity_poly.entity_id
_entity_poly.type
_entity_poly.pdbx_seq_one_letter_code
_entity_poly.pdbx_strand_id
1 'polypeptide(L)'
;MAQHESMAPLQAARMQPDGRLQVPYDKATVRSAPTVETGTEQPLGTDQLAQLYRHYQLGEQAGQPPQRMPGAPEVVRSEERLRVGTESEPAGAARLSKRVVTENVQTSVPVEHDEVSVVHEPISEADRGAARAGIGEEQREMELRAEHPVVAKEQVPVERVRLSKDEVVEEQPVNAQVRRELVDADVPERARRNR
;
A
#
# COMPACT_ATOMS: atom_id res chain seq x y z
N MET A 1 -12.87 -34.26 -9.08
CA MET A 1 -12.59 -35.62 -8.59
C MET A 1 -11.11 -35.82 -8.72
N ALA A 2 -10.39 -36.04 -7.60
CA ALA A 2 -8.94 -36.27 -7.63
C ALA A 2 -8.69 -37.61 -8.34
N GLN A 3 -7.87 -37.57 -9.39
CA GLN A 3 -7.44 -38.78 -10.08
C GLN A 3 -6.21 -39.31 -9.32
N HIS A 4 -6.26 -40.59 -8.98
CA HIS A 4 -5.23 -41.28 -8.22
C HIS A 4 -4.53 -42.23 -9.16
N GLU A 5 -3.26 -41.94 -9.49
CA GLU A 5 -2.47 -42.78 -10.38
C GLU A 5 -1.34 -43.47 -9.61
N SER A 6 -1.10 -44.73 -9.96
CA SER A 6 0.03 -45.48 -9.44
C SER A 6 1.28 -45.14 -10.24
N MET A 7 2.33 -44.68 -9.57
CA MET A 7 3.60 -44.34 -10.22
C MET A 7 4.57 -45.51 -10.16
N ALA A 8 5.30 -45.73 -11.26
CA ALA A 8 6.38 -46.71 -11.34
C ALA A 8 7.71 -46.03 -11.69
N PRO A 9 8.83 -46.48 -11.11
CA PRO A 9 10.15 -45.92 -11.37
C PRO A 9 10.58 -46.21 -12.81
N LEU A 10 11.03 -45.17 -13.50
CA LEU A 10 11.48 -45.26 -14.89
C LEU A 10 12.95 -45.68 -15.02
N GLN A 11 13.73 -45.63 -13.93
CA GLN A 11 15.17 -45.86 -13.93
C GLN A 11 15.55 -47.25 -14.47
N ALA A 12 14.70 -48.25 -14.26
CA ALA A 12 14.90 -49.61 -14.78
C ALA A 12 13.93 -49.96 -15.92
N ALA A 13 13.13 -48.99 -16.38
CA ALA A 13 12.19 -49.19 -17.47
C ALA A 13 12.92 -49.27 -18.81
N ARG A 14 12.50 -50.19 -19.68
CA ARG A 14 13.02 -50.36 -21.03
C ARG A 14 11.94 -50.05 -22.04
N MET A 15 12.28 -49.23 -23.01
CA MET A 15 11.42 -48.99 -24.17
C MET A 15 11.59 -50.14 -25.16
N GLN A 16 10.50 -50.82 -25.48
CA GLN A 16 10.49 -51.89 -26.46
C GLN A 16 10.46 -51.31 -27.90
N PRO A 17 10.93 -52.07 -28.91
CA PRO A 17 10.96 -51.61 -30.30
C PRO A 17 9.59 -51.26 -30.90
N ASP A 18 8.51 -51.74 -30.28
CA ASP A 18 7.12 -51.47 -30.64
C ASP A 18 6.56 -50.19 -29.98
N GLY A 19 7.41 -49.42 -29.28
CA GLY A 19 7.03 -48.18 -28.61
C GLY A 19 6.38 -48.36 -27.24
N ARG A 20 6.29 -49.58 -26.69
CA ARG A 20 5.76 -49.80 -25.34
C ARG A 20 6.83 -49.69 -24.27
N LEU A 21 6.51 -49.05 -23.16
CA LEU A 21 7.37 -48.98 -21.99
C LEU A 21 7.19 -50.24 -21.12
N GLN A 22 8.24 -51.01 -20.93
CA GLN A 22 8.27 -52.17 -20.04
C GLN A 22 9.05 -51.82 -18.78
N VAL A 23 8.37 -51.89 -17.63
CA VAL A 23 9.03 -51.80 -16.32
C VAL A 23 9.32 -53.21 -15.80
N PRO A 24 10.42 -53.42 -15.04
CA PRO A 24 10.79 -54.72 -14.49
C PRO A 24 10.03 -55.03 -13.19
N TYR A 25 8.78 -54.60 -13.12
CA TYR A 25 7.87 -54.82 -12.00
C TYR A 25 6.57 -55.39 -12.56
N ASP A 26 5.99 -56.36 -11.87
CA ASP A 26 4.70 -56.88 -12.28
C ASP A 26 3.58 -55.85 -12.06
N LYS A 27 2.44 -56.07 -12.72
CA LYS A 27 1.30 -55.17 -12.66
C LYS A 27 0.73 -55.04 -11.24
N ALA A 28 0.87 -56.07 -10.40
CA ALA A 28 0.37 -56.05 -9.03
C ALA A 28 1.20 -55.12 -8.14
N THR A 29 2.53 -55.16 -8.30
CA THR A 29 3.50 -54.32 -7.62
C THR A 29 3.34 -52.85 -7.99
N VAL A 30 3.08 -52.57 -9.28
CA VAL A 30 2.81 -51.20 -9.73
C VAL A 30 1.51 -50.68 -9.14
N ARG A 31 0.44 -51.48 -9.15
CA ARG A 31 -0.89 -51.04 -8.67
C ARG A 31 -0.96 -50.87 -7.15
N SER A 32 -0.13 -51.59 -6.39
CA SER A 32 -0.07 -51.47 -4.94
C SER A 32 0.85 -50.34 -4.46
N ALA A 33 1.44 -49.57 -5.38
CA ALA A 33 2.31 -48.46 -5.04
C ALA A 33 1.55 -47.35 -4.28
N PRO A 34 2.23 -46.64 -3.36
CA PRO A 34 1.69 -45.45 -2.71
C PRO A 34 1.12 -44.47 -3.75
N THR A 35 -0.09 -43.99 -3.48
CA THR A 35 -0.81 -43.12 -4.41
C THR A 35 -0.21 -41.73 -4.45
N VAL A 36 -0.16 -41.16 -5.65
CA VAL A 36 0.24 -39.78 -5.88
C VAL A 36 -0.94 -38.98 -6.40
N GLU A 37 -1.11 -37.77 -5.90
CA GLU A 37 -2.11 -36.83 -6.41
C GLU A 37 -1.61 -36.26 -7.74
N THR A 38 -2.41 -36.42 -8.79
CA THR A 38 -2.09 -35.92 -10.13
C THR A 38 -2.80 -34.60 -10.40
N GLY A 39 -2.13 -33.67 -11.09
CA GLY A 39 -2.72 -32.38 -11.50
C GLY A 39 -2.20 -31.16 -10.71
N THR A 40 -1.21 -31.35 -9.86
CA THR A 40 -0.45 -30.27 -9.21
C THR A 40 0.88 -30.07 -9.95
N GLU A 41 1.26 -28.82 -10.22
CA GLU A 41 2.60 -28.47 -10.74
C GLU A 41 3.68 -28.52 -9.64
N GLN A 42 3.30 -28.94 -8.43
CA GLN A 42 4.20 -29.05 -7.30
C GLN A 42 4.98 -30.36 -7.39
N PRO A 43 6.32 -30.33 -7.20
CA PRO A 43 7.12 -31.55 -7.17
C PRO A 43 6.71 -32.44 -5.99
N LEU A 44 6.87 -33.75 -6.15
CA LEU A 44 6.59 -34.72 -5.09
C LEU A 44 7.39 -34.40 -3.84
N GLY A 45 6.71 -34.38 -2.69
CA GLY A 45 7.37 -34.17 -1.40
C GLY A 45 8.38 -35.28 -1.09
N THR A 46 9.42 -34.95 -0.33
CA THR A 46 10.51 -35.86 0.04
C THR A 46 10.00 -37.16 0.69
N ASP A 47 9.00 -37.07 1.57
CA ASP A 47 8.44 -38.24 2.26
C ASP A 47 7.65 -39.17 1.32
N GLN A 48 6.93 -38.59 0.36
CA GLN A 48 6.16 -39.35 -0.63
C GLN A 48 7.10 -40.06 -1.60
N LEU A 49 8.17 -39.37 -2.01
CA LEU A 49 9.23 -39.95 -2.83
C LEU A 49 9.95 -41.09 -2.09
N ALA A 50 10.27 -40.92 -0.81
CA ALA A 50 10.89 -41.95 0.02
C ALA A 50 10.01 -43.20 0.18
N GLN A 51 8.69 -43.03 0.29
CA GLN A 51 7.73 -44.14 0.35
C GLN A 51 7.67 -44.92 -0.96
N LEU A 52 7.66 -44.24 -2.10
CA LEU A 52 7.72 -44.87 -3.42
C LEU A 52 9.01 -45.69 -3.58
N TYR A 53 10.18 -45.11 -3.23
CA TYR A 53 11.45 -45.82 -3.31
C TYR A 53 11.48 -47.07 -2.41
N ARG A 54 10.93 -46.98 -1.20
CA ARG A 54 10.82 -48.12 -0.29
C ARG A 54 9.92 -49.22 -0.84
N HIS A 55 8.79 -48.85 -1.44
CA HIS A 55 7.83 -49.80 -2.04
C HIS A 55 8.45 -50.62 -3.16
N TYR A 56 9.20 -49.97 -4.04
CA TYR A 56 9.92 -50.62 -5.14
C TYR A 56 11.27 -51.22 -4.70
N GLN A 57 11.56 -51.22 -3.39
CA GLN A 57 12.80 -51.71 -2.80
C GLN A 57 14.05 -51.12 -3.48
N LEU A 58 13.92 -49.89 -3.96
CA LEU A 58 15.00 -49.07 -4.48
C LEU A 58 15.72 -48.45 -3.27
N GLY A 59 16.37 -49.32 -2.50
CA GLY A 59 17.17 -48.98 -1.34
C GLY A 59 18.62 -49.33 -1.59
N GLU A 60 19.49 -48.33 -1.44
CA GLU A 60 20.91 -48.52 -1.11
C GLU A 60 21.74 -49.43 -2.01
N GLN A 61 21.62 -49.23 -3.33
CA GLN A 61 22.77 -49.45 -4.21
C GLN A 61 23.31 -48.09 -4.67
N ALA A 62 24.03 -47.44 -3.75
CA ALA A 62 25.18 -46.62 -4.10
C ALA A 62 26.23 -47.54 -4.77
N GLY A 63 25.91 -48.01 -5.96
CA GLY A 63 26.68 -48.96 -6.75
C GLY A 63 27.16 -48.26 -8.01
N GLN A 64 28.35 -47.66 -7.88
CA GLN A 64 29.24 -47.23 -8.96
C GLN A 64 28.69 -46.14 -9.91
N PRO A 65 29.34 -44.96 -10.01
CA PRO A 65 29.03 -44.04 -11.10
C PRO A 65 29.22 -44.79 -12.43
N PRO A 66 28.32 -44.63 -13.42
CA PRO A 66 28.53 -45.23 -14.73
C PRO A 66 29.89 -44.76 -15.24
N GLN A 67 30.71 -45.73 -15.66
CA GLN A 67 31.99 -45.45 -16.31
C GLN A 67 31.70 -44.50 -17.48
N ARG A 68 32.20 -43.27 -17.36
CA ARG A 68 32.23 -42.27 -18.44
C ARG A 68 32.86 -42.94 -19.66
N MET A 69 32.04 -43.31 -20.65
CA MET A 69 32.54 -43.29 -22.02
C MET A 69 33.03 -41.86 -22.30
N PRO A 70 34.06 -41.63 -23.13
CA PRO A 70 34.32 -40.28 -23.61
C PRO A 70 33.04 -39.82 -24.32
N GLY A 71 32.32 -38.90 -23.68
CA GLY A 71 30.99 -38.48 -24.06
C GLY A 71 30.98 -37.87 -25.45
N ALA A 72 29.85 -37.99 -26.16
CA ALA A 72 29.57 -37.09 -27.26
C ALA A 72 29.78 -35.65 -26.75
N PRO A 73 30.39 -34.75 -27.53
CA PRO A 73 30.58 -33.37 -27.09
C PRO A 73 29.22 -32.73 -26.85
N GLU A 74 28.89 -32.49 -25.58
CA GLU A 74 27.71 -31.76 -25.15
C GLU A 74 28.10 -30.30 -24.93
N VAL A 75 27.33 -29.40 -25.53
CA VAL A 75 27.48 -27.96 -25.32
C VAL A 75 26.18 -27.40 -24.80
N VAL A 76 26.26 -26.63 -23.71
CA VAL A 76 25.13 -25.93 -23.13
C VAL A 76 25.19 -24.49 -23.62
N ARG A 77 24.07 -24.01 -24.17
CA ARG A 77 23.88 -22.63 -24.59
C ARG A 77 23.19 -21.85 -23.48
N SER A 78 23.70 -20.67 -23.17
CA SER A 78 23.12 -19.74 -22.20
C SER A 78 22.55 -18.47 -22.86
N GLU A 79 21.54 -17.89 -22.22
CA GLU A 79 20.88 -16.63 -22.60
C GLU A 79 20.75 -15.72 -21.37
N GLU A 80 21.18 -14.47 -21.50
CA GLU A 80 20.95 -13.44 -20.48
C GLU A 80 19.52 -12.90 -20.57
N ARG A 81 18.87 -12.69 -19.42
CA ARG A 81 17.50 -12.15 -19.34
C ARG A 81 17.49 -10.89 -18.49
N LEU A 82 16.99 -9.79 -19.07
CA LEU A 82 16.81 -8.52 -18.37
C LEU A 82 15.64 -8.62 -17.38
N ARG A 83 15.84 -8.16 -16.15
CA ARG A 83 14.78 -7.97 -15.16
C ARG A 83 14.76 -6.50 -14.78
N VAL A 84 13.60 -5.85 -14.93
CA VAL A 84 13.41 -4.43 -14.61
C VAL A 84 12.43 -4.34 -13.45
N GLY A 85 12.73 -3.45 -12.50
CA GLY A 85 11.88 -3.11 -11.37
C GLY A 85 12.02 -1.62 -11.05
N THR A 86 11.18 -1.12 -10.16
CA THR A 86 11.17 0.28 -9.72
C THR A 86 11.61 0.37 -8.26
N GLU A 87 12.33 1.43 -7.92
CA GLU A 87 12.71 1.77 -6.55
C GLU A 87 12.16 3.16 -6.21
N SER A 88 11.65 3.32 -4.98
CA SER A 88 11.05 4.58 -4.53
C SER A 88 12.04 5.35 -3.66
N GLU A 89 12.33 6.59 -4.03
CA GLU A 89 13.18 7.50 -3.26
C GLU A 89 12.41 8.75 -2.78
N PRO A 90 12.80 9.38 -1.65
CA PRO A 90 12.17 10.61 -1.19
C PRO A 90 12.39 11.79 -2.15
N ALA A 91 11.31 12.32 -2.72
CA ALA A 91 11.36 13.43 -3.68
C ALA A 91 11.16 14.84 -3.06
N GLY A 92 10.77 14.94 -1.79
CA GLY A 92 10.55 16.22 -1.09
C GLY A 92 9.48 16.15 0.00
N ALA A 93 9.23 17.29 0.67
CA ALA A 93 8.25 17.41 1.75
C ALA A 93 7.27 18.57 1.51
N ALA A 94 5.96 18.27 1.60
CA ALA A 94 4.91 19.29 1.56
C ALA A 94 4.59 19.82 2.97
N ARG A 95 4.36 21.13 3.12
CA ARG A 95 4.04 21.76 4.40
C ARG A 95 2.81 22.66 4.28
N LEU A 96 1.85 22.46 5.19
CA LEU A 96 0.68 23.33 5.37
C LEU A 96 0.94 24.28 6.53
N SER A 97 0.74 25.58 6.33
CA SER A 97 0.94 26.59 7.37
C SER A 97 -0.23 27.56 7.45
N LYS A 98 -0.85 27.66 8.62
CA LYS A 98 -1.77 28.76 8.96
C LYS A 98 -0.93 29.98 9.35
N ARG A 99 -1.24 31.15 8.82
CA ARG A 99 -0.68 32.44 9.28
C ARG A 99 -1.79 33.26 9.92
N VAL A 100 -1.44 34.00 10.97
CA VAL A 100 -2.33 34.99 11.59
C VAL A 100 -2.15 36.31 10.86
N VAL A 101 -3.26 36.94 10.48
CA VAL A 101 -3.30 38.28 9.89
C VAL A 101 -4.18 39.13 10.80
N THR A 102 -3.75 40.37 11.04
CA THR A 102 -4.51 41.33 11.84
C THR A 102 -5.00 42.43 10.91
N GLU A 103 -6.31 42.69 10.95
CA GLU A 103 -6.95 43.78 10.21
C GLU A 103 -7.48 44.82 11.20
N ASN A 104 -7.39 46.09 10.83
CA ASN A 104 -7.97 47.19 11.60
C ASN A 104 -9.41 47.40 11.12
N VAL A 105 -10.37 47.09 11.97
CA VAL A 105 -11.80 47.31 11.72
C VAL A 105 -12.24 48.54 12.52
N GLN A 106 -12.90 49.48 11.84
CA GLN A 106 -13.51 50.66 12.46
C GLN A 106 -15.03 50.53 12.41
N THR A 107 -15.70 50.68 13.54
CA THR A 107 -17.16 50.61 13.65
C THR A 107 -17.63 51.63 14.66
N SER A 108 -18.68 52.38 14.31
CA SER A 108 -19.31 53.34 15.20
C SER A 108 -20.46 52.68 15.95
N VAL A 109 -20.52 52.92 17.25
CA VAL A 109 -21.60 52.45 18.14
C VAL A 109 -22.26 53.71 18.72
N PRO A 110 -23.58 53.88 18.59
CA PRO A 110 -24.27 54.98 19.24
C PRO A 110 -24.18 54.81 20.76
N VAL A 111 -24.01 55.91 21.47
CA VAL A 111 -24.00 55.95 22.93
C VAL A 111 -24.90 57.07 23.40
N GLU A 112 -25.57 56.85 24.53
CA GLU A 112 -26.38 57.86 25.20
C GLU A 112 -25.68 58.40 26.45
N HIS A 113 -26.00 59.64 26.81
CA HIS A 113 -25.61 60.23 28.08
C HIS A 113 -26.73 61.11 28.63
N ASP A 114 -26.82 61.14 29.95
CA ASP A 114 -27.77 61.99 30.65
C ASP A 114 -27.24 63.42 30.69
N GLU A 115 -28.08 64.37 30.25
CA GLU A 115 -27.83 65.80 30.42
C GLU A 115 -28.81 66.39 31.43
N VAL A 116 -28.29 67.22 32.34
CA VAL A 116 -29.11 67.94 33.32
C VAL A 116 -29.35 69.37 32.85
N SER A 117 -30.61 69.81 32.96
CA SER A 117 -31.00 71.21 32.78
C SER A 117 -31.88 71.67 33.93
N VAL A 118 -31.85 72.97 34.24
CA VAL A 118 -32.65 73.57 35.31
C VAL A 118 -33.72 74.43 34.67
N VAL A 119 -34.98 74.18 35.03
CA VAL A 119 -36.14 74.96 34.60
C VAL A 119 -36.70 75.70 35.81
N HIS A 120 -36.90 77.01 35.66
CA HIS A 120 -37.48 77.87 36.69
C HIS A 120 -38.87 78.30 36.28
N GLU A 121 -39.87 77.94 37.08
CA GLU A 121 -41.27 78.31 36.87
C GLU A 121 -41.79 79.15 38.04
N PRO A 122 -42.51 80.25 37.80
CA PRO A 122 -43.16 81.00 38.86
C PRO A 122 -44.20 80.15 39.59
N ILE A 123 -44.28 80.30 40.91
CA ILE A 123 -45.31 79.65 41.72
C ILE A 123 -46.65 80.36 41.48
N SER A 124 -47.65 79.61 41.01
CA SER A 124 -49.01 80.13 40.78
C SER A 124 -49.71 80.48 42.10
N GLU A 125 -50.73 81.35 42.06
CA GLU A 125 -51.52 81.64 43.28
C GLU A 125 -52.16 80.39 43.89
N ALA A 126 -52.58 79.43 43.06
CA ALA A 126 -53.18 78.19 43.52
C ALA A 126 -52.16 77.29 44.26
N ASP A 127 -50.89 77.30 43.83
CA ASP A 127 -49.84 76.43 44.38
C ASP A 127 -49.14 77.03 45.62
N ARG A 128 -49.31 78.33 45.89
CA ARG A 128 -48.67 79.01 47.04
C ARG A 128 -49.00 78.37 48.39
N GLY A 129 -50.21 77.84 48.57
CA GLY A 129 -50.62 77.18 49.81
C GLY A 129 -49.98 75.81 50.03
N ALA A 130 -49.53 75.15 48.97
CA ALA A 130 -48.89 73.83 49.01
C ALA A 130 -47.34 73.91 49.09
N ALA A 131 -46.76 75.06 48.74
CA ALA A 131 -45.32 75.28 48.83
C ALA A 131 -44.86 75.33 50.29
N ARG A 132 -43.83 74.55 50.65
CA ARG A 132 -43.16 74.66 51.95
C ARG A 132 -42.38 75.98 52.01
N ALA A 133 -42.90 76.95 52.74
CA ALA A 133 -42.22 78.22 52.99
C ALA A 133 -41.26 78.08 54.17
N GLY A 134 -39.97 78.03 53.89
CA GLY A 134 -38.90 78.08 54.88
C GLY A 134 -37.60 78.55 54.22
N ILE A 135 -36.87 79.46 54.87
CA ILE A 135 -35.56 79.91 54.40
C ILE A 135 -34.52 79.03 55.07
N GLY A 136 -33.76 78.28 54.28
CA GLY A 136 -32.71 77.37 54.74
C GLY A 136 -31.96 76.75 53.57
N GLU A 137 -30.91 76.00 53.88
CA GLU A 137 -30.15 75.24 52.88
C GLU A 137 -30.86 73.89 52.61
N GLU A 138 -31.03 73.55 51.33
CA GLU A 138 -31.53 72.24 50.90
C GLU A 138 -30.66 71.75 49.73
N GLN A 139 -30.27 70.48 49.76
CA GLN A 139 -29.47 69.82 48.71
C GLN A 139 -30.24 68.62 48.17
N ARG A 140 -30.19 68.43 46.85
CA ARG A 140 -30.74 67.26 46.17
C ARG A 140 -29.75 66.75 45.13
N GLU A 141 -29.59 65.44 45.10
CA GLU A 141 -28.65 64.76 44.20
C GLU A 141 -29.41 63.96 43.14
N MET A 142 -28.81 63.87 41.95
CA MET A 142 -29.30 63.06 40.83
C MET A 142 -28.11 62.31 40.23
N GLU A 143 -28.28 61.01 40.00
CA GLU A 143 -27.27 60.18 39.33
C GLU A 143 -27.44 60.31 37.81
N LEU A 144 -26.35 60.61 37.11
CA LEU A 144 -26.31 60.69 35.65
C LEU A 144 -25.57 59.48 35.09
N ARG A 145 -26.06 58.92 33.99
CA ARG A 145 -25.43 57.82 33.26
C ARG A 145 -24.74 58.32 32.01
N ALA A 146 -23.66 57.65 31.65
CA ALA A 146 -23.01 57.79 30.35
C ALA A 146 -22.67 56.40 29.83
N GLU A 147 -23.04 56.11 28.59
CA GLU A 147 -22.69 54.87 27.92
C GLU A 147 -21.31 54.97 27.26
N HIS A 148 -20.57 53.86 27.29
CA HIS A 148 -19.28 53.74 26.62
C HIS A 148 -19.23 52.45 25.80
N PRO A 149 -18.68 52.48 24.57
CA PRO A 149 -18.60 51.29 23.73
C PRO A 149 -17.60 50.28 24.31
N VAL A 150 -17.95 49.00 24.26
CA VAL A 150 -17.11 47.88 24.71
C VAL A 150 -16.82 46.95 23.53
N VAL A 151 -15.58 46.51 23.39
CA VAL A 151 -15.14 45.63 22.29
C VAL A 151 -14.67 44.29 22.83
N ALA A 152 -15.14 43.20 22.23
CA ALA A 152 -14.71 41.83 22.53
C ALA A 152 -14.37 41.08 21.23
N LYS A 153 -13.48 40.10 21.32
CA LYS A 153 -13.06 39.24 20.19
C LYS A 153 -13.33 37.79 20.55
N GLU A 154 -13.88 37.03 19.61
CA GLU A 154 -14.13 35.61 19.74
C GLU A 154 -13.40 34.83 18.63
N GLN A 155 -12.87 33.65 18.98
CA GLN A 155 -12.24 32.76 18.00
C GLN A 155 -13.26 31.72 17.52
N VAL A 156 -13.71 31.87 16.28
CA VAL A 156 -14.65 30.95 15.64
C VAL A 156 -13.92 30.14 14.56
N PRO A 157 -14.00 28.79 14.58
CA PRO A 157 -13.43 27.97 13.50
C PRO A 157 -14.27 28.13 12.23
N VAL A 158 -13.62 28.46 11.11
CA VAL A 158 -14.31 28.73 9.83
C VAL A 158 -14.03 27.69 8.75
N GLU A 159 -12.86 27.05 8.75
CA GLU A 159 -12.45 26.15 7.67
C GLU A 159 -11.50 25.05 8.17
N ARG A 160 -11.58 23.88 7.53
CA ARG A 160 -10.66 22.75 7.74
C ARG A 160 -9.88 22.47 6.45
N VAL A 161 -8.56 22.65 6.50
CA VAL A 161 -7.64 22.44 5.37
C VAL A 161 -6.79 21.17 5.58
N ARG A 162 -6.57 20.38 4.52
CA ARG A 162 -5.78 19.13 4.53
C ARG A 162 -4.82 19.06 3.35
N LEU A 163 -3.67 18.41 3.53
CA LEU A 163 -2.80 17.98 2.43
C LEU A 163 -3.16 16.55 2.01
N SER A 164 -3.13 16.28 0.71
CA SER A 164 -3.25 14.95 0.12
C SER A 164 -2.16 14.76 -0.94
N LYS A 165 -1.77 13.51 -1.17
CA LYS A 165 -0.88 13.14 -2.28
C LYS A 165 -1.64 12.22 -3.22
N ASP A 166 -1.33 12.34 -4.50
CA ASP A 166 -1.77 11.42 -5.54
C ASP A 166 -0.53 10.73 -6.11
N GLU A 167 -0.67 9.43 -6.41
CA GLU A 167 0.38 8.67 -7.06
C GLU A 167 0.17 8.70 -8.56
N VAL A 168 1.18 9.13 -9.29
CA VAL A 168 1.16 9.23 -10.75
C VAL A 168 2.12 8.18 -11.29
N VAL A 169 1.61 7.33 -12.19
CA VAL A 169 2.40 6.29 -12.85
C VAL A 169 2.70 6.73 -14.26
N GLU A 170 3.99 6.70 -14.62
CA GLU A 170 4.49 7.05 -15.95
C GLU A 170 5.41 5.94 -16.46
N GLU A 171 5.33 5.65 -17.76
CA GLU A 171 6.19 4.67 -18.42
C GLU A 171 7.54 5.32 -18.78
N GLN A 172 8.64 4.70 -18.35
CA GLN A 172 9.99 5.17 -18.68
C GLN A 172 10.77 4.10 -19.46
N PRO A 173 11.31 4.42 -20.65
CA PRO A 173 12.03 3.43 -21.45
C PRO A 173 13.36 3.05 -20.81
N VAL A 174 13.56 1.76 -20.59
CA VAL A 174 14.83 1.19 -20.10
C VAL A 174 15.57 0.53 -21.25
N ASN A 175 16.78 0.99 -21.52
CA ASN A 175 17.66 0.42 -22.55
C ASN A 175 18.75 -0.41 -21.88
N ALA A 176 18.79 -1.71 -22.18
CA ALA A 176 19.85 -2.60 -21.74
C ALA A 176 20.15 -3.66 -22.81
N GLN A 177 21.40 -4.15 -22.84
CA GLN A 177 21.84 -5.19 -23.78
C GLN A 177 21.80 -6.55 -23.09
N VAL A 178 21.27 -7.57 -23.78
CA VAL A 178 21.32 -8.97 -23.33
C VAL A 178 22.06 -9.80 -24.36
N ARG A 179 22.91 -10.73 -23.91
CA ARG A 179 23.69 -11.61 -24.78
C ARG A 179 23.09 -13.00 -24.81
N ARG A 180 23.33 -13.71 -25.92
CA ARG A 180 22.91 -15.08 -26.10
C ARG A 180 23.94 -15.84 -26.91
N GLU A 181 24.28 -17.03 -26.46
CA GLU A 181 25.21 -17.90 -27.16
C GLU A 181 24.56 -18.46 -28.42
N LEU A 182 25.33 -18.82 -29.45
CA LEU A 182 24.85 -19.54 -30.63
C LEU A 182 25.77 -20.75 -30.80
N VAL A 183 25.18 -21.90 -31.09
CA VAL A 183 25.94 -23.16 -31.24
C VAL A 183 25.94 -23.53 -32.71
N ASP A 184 27.12 -23.47 -33.31
CA ASP A 184 27.38 -23.93 -34.66
C ASP A 184 28.18 -25.23 -34.62
N ALA A 185 27.79 -26.21 -35.43
CA ALA A 185 28.47 -27.49 -35.54
C ALA A 185 29.02 -27.65 -36.96
N ASP A 186 30.35 -27.74 -37.07
CA ASP A 186 31.01 -28.04 -38.34
C ASP A 186 31.21 -29.56 -38.45
N VAL A 187 30.40 -30.20 -39.30
CA VAL A 187 30.41 -31.65 -39.49
C VAL A 187 30.90 -31.99 -40.91
N PRO A 188 32.08 -32.62 -41.07
CA PRO A 188 32.62 -32.97 -42.38
C PRO A 188 31.77 -34.05 -43.09
N GLU A 189 31.66 -33.91 -44.42
CA GLU A 189 30.70 -34.61 -45.30
C GLU A 189 30.78 -36.16 -45.25
N ARG A 190 31.92 -36.73 -44.83
CA ARG A 190 32.14 -38.18 -44.74
C ARG A 190 31.33 -38.91 -43.65
N ALA A 191 30.58 -38.18 -42.81
CA ALA A 191 29.79 -38.74 -41.71
C ALA A 191 28.27 -38.79 -41.95
N ARG A 192 27.74 -38.28 -43.07
CA ARG A 192 26.33 -38.51 -43.46
C ARG A 192 26.21 -39.91 -44.05
N ARG A 193 26.06 -40.91 -43.18
CA ARG A 193 25.75 -42.28 -43.63
C ARG A 193 24.33 -42.25 -44.19
N ASN A 194 24.22 -42.36 -45.51
CA ASN A 194 22.95 -42.58 -46.20
C ASN A 194 22.14 -43.66 -45.48
N ARG A 195 20.91 -43.34 -45.12
CA ARG A 195 19.84 -44.32 -44.96
C ARG A 195 18.58 -43.78 -45.61
#